data_AF-A0A949Y802-F1
#
_entry.id   AF-A0A949Y802-F1
#
_cell.length_a   1.000
_cell.length_b   1.000
_cell.length_c   1.000
_cell.angle_alpha   90.00
_cell.angle_beta   90.00
_cell.angle_gamma   90.00
#
_symmetry.space_group_name_H-M   'P 1'
#
loop_
_entity.id
_entity.type
_entity.pdbx_description
1 polymer ?
#
loop_
_entity_poly.entity_id
_entity_poly.type
_entity_poly.pdbx_seq_one_letter_code
_entity_poly.pdbx_strand_id
1 'polypeptide(L)' 'MQHNSSKVLSWVNSGKTVIIQRRNVPVAKLVPAEDKATPPLPEFLKRLKQTYKKRVLPDSARILNELREDRF' A
#
# COMPACT_ATOMS: atom_id res chain seq x y z
N MET A 1 27.12 -22.63 5.68
CA MET A 1 25.71 -22.22 5.77
C MET A 1 25.02 -22.64 4.47
N GLN A 2 24.16 -23.65 4.49
CA GLN A 2 23.34 -24.00 3.32
C GLN A 2 22.08 -23.14 3.32
N HIS A 3 21.98 -22.23 2.36
CA HIS A 3 20.76 -21.45 2.13
C HIS A 3 19.80 -22.28 1.27
N ASN A 4 19.01 -23.16 1.89
CA ASN A 4 17.90 -23.86 1.23
C ASN A 4 16.65 -22.94 1.08
N SER A 5 16.86 -21.66 0.76
CA SER A 5 15.79 -20.66 0.62
C SER A 5 14.80 -21.07 -0.47
N SER A 6 15.26 -21.64 -1.58
CA SER A 6 14.38 -22.09 -2.68
C SER A 6 13.36 -23.15 -2.25
N LYS A 7 13.73 -24.06 -1.34
CA LYS A 7 12.83 -25.10 -0.83
C LYS A 7 11.81 -24.54 0.16
N VAL A 8 12.23 -23.56 0.97
CA VAL A 8 11.32 -22.86 1.89
C VAL A 8 10.30 -22.03 1.12
N LEU A 9 10.75 -21.32 0.08
CA LEU A 9 9.87 -20.53 -0.78
C LEU A 9 8.89 -21.41 -1.56
N SER A 10 9.29 -22.61 -2.01
CA SER A 10 8.35 -23.52 -2.67
C SER A 10 7.23 -24.00 -1.74
N TRP A 11 7.52 -24.24 -0.45
CA TRP A 11 6.49 -24.55 0.53
C TRP A 11 5.52 -23.38 0.75
N VAL A 12 6.04 -22.16 0.83
CA VAL A 12 5.20 -20.95 0.98
C VAL A 12 4.33 -20.73 -0.25
N ASN A 13 4.87 -20.90 -1.45
CA ASN A 13 4.09 -20.82 -2.69
C ASN A 13 3.02 -21.92 -2.79
N SER A 14 3.25 -23.09 -2.19
CA SER A 14 2.24 -24.16 -2.11
C SER A 14 1.13 -23.91 -1.06
N GLY A 15 1.10 -22.74 -0.44
CA GLY A 15 0.08 -22.38 0.55
C GLY A 15 0.47 -22.70 2.00
N LYS A 16 1.68 -23.23 2.25
CA LYS A 16 2.12 -23.60 3.60
C LYS A 16 2.71 -22.40 4.32
N THR A 17 2.43 -22.30 5.62
CA THR A 17 3.09 -21.34 6.49
C THR A 17 4.40 -21.92 7.01
N VAL A 18 5.48 -21.13 6.99
CA VAL A 18 6.77 -21.52 7.55
C VAL A 18 7.14 -20.60 8.70
N ILE A 19 7.43 -21.16 9.87
CA ILE A 19 7.90 -20.42 11.04
C ILE A 19 9.41 -20.53 11.11
N ILE A 20 10.09 -19.40 11.14
CA ILE A 20 11.54 -19.32 11.28
C ILE A 20 11.85 -19.15 12.77
N GLN A 21 12.65 -20.05 13.32
CA GLN A 21 13.06 -20.03 14.72
C GLN A 21 14.56 -19.75 14.85
N ARG A 22 14.95 -19.04 15.92
CA ARG A 22 16.34 -18.86 16.35
C ARG A 22 16.43 -19.28 17.81
N ARG A 23 17.29 -20.26 18.14
CA ARG A 23 17.40 -20.84 19.50
C ARG A 23 16.04 -21.32 20.05
N ASN A 24 15.27 -22.04 19.23
CA ASN A 24 13.90 -22.50 19.53
C ASN A 24 12.86 -21.39 19.80
N VAL A 25 13.21 -20.12 19.57
CA VAL A 25 12.28 -18.99 19.69
C VAL A 25 11.83 -18.57 18.28
N PRO A 26 10.52 -18.44 18.01
CA PRO A 26 10.03 -17.94 16.73
C PRO A 26 10.44 -16.48 16.53
N VAL A 27 11.06 -16.18 15.40
CA VAL A 27 11.55 -14.83 15.06
C VAL A 27 10.85 -14.23 13.83
N ALA A 28 10.35 -15.08 12.93
CA ALA A 28 9.62 -14.64 11.75
C ALA A 28 8.64 -15.72 11.27
N LYS A 29 7.64 -15.30 10.50
CA LYS A 29 6.67 -16.18 9.84
C LYS A 29 6.60 -15.80 8.37
N LEU A 30 6.78 -16.79 7.50
CA LEU A 30 6.52 -16.65 6.07
C LEU A 30 5.13 -17.22 5.79
N VAL A 31 4.29 -16.40 5.17
CA VAL A 31 2.96 -16.76 4.72
C VAL A 31 2.86 -16.58 3.22
N PRO A 32 2.00 -17.37 2.53
CA PRO A 32 1.72 -17.14 1.12
C PRO A 32 1.29 -15.69 0.91
N ALA A 33 1.76 -15.09 -0.19
CA ALA A 33 1.25 -13.79 -0.58
C ALA A 33 -0.20 -13.97 -1.01
N GLU A 34 -1.12 -13.34 -0.30
CA GLU A 34 -2.48 -13.18 -0.80
C GLU A 34 -2.44 -12.15 -1.93
N ASP A 35 -3.14 -12.43 -3.02
CA ASP A 35 -3.42 -11.43 -4.05
C ASP A 35 -4.19 -10.30 -3.38
N LYS A 36 -3.46 -9.25 -3.01
CA LYS A 36 -4.09 -8.03 -2.51
C LYS A 36 -4.93 -7.51 -3.66
N ALA A 37 -6.25 -7.63 -3.52
CA ALA A 37 -7.18 -6.99 -4.42
C ALA A 37 -6.77 -5.52 -4.51
N THR A 38 -6.52 -5.05 -5.74
CA THR A 38 -6.26 -3.63 -5.96
C THR A 38 -7.48 -2.90 -5.41
N PRO A 39 -7.31 -1.98 -4.43
CA PRO A 39 -8.46 -1.28 -3.90
C PRO A 39 -9.18 -0.60 -5.06
N PRO A 40 -10.52 -0.64 -5.11
CA PRO A 40 -11.25 -0.02 -6.20
C PRO A 40 -10.84 1.44 -6.24
N LEU A 41 -10.38 1.89 -7.41
CA LEU A 41 -9.99 3.28 -7.60
C LEU A 41 -11.19 4.14 -7.22
N PRO A 42 -11.06 5.09 -6.28
CA PRO A 42 -12.15 6.00 -6.00
C PRO A 42 -12.53 6.71 -7.29
N GLU A 43 -13.83 6.94 -7.47
CA GLU A 43 -14.41 7.56 -8.68
C GLU A 43 -13.99 9.04 -8.79
N PHE A 44 -12.73 9.24 -9.13
CA PHE A 44 -12.07 10.54 -9.21
C PHE A 44 -12.78 11.42 -10.23
N LEU A 45 -13.12 10.86 -11.39
CA LEU A 45 -13.82 11.58 -12.45
C LEU A 45 -15.24 11.98 -12.04
N LYS A 46 -15.97 11.13 -11.30
CA LYS A 46 -17.31 11.50 -10.80
C LYS A 46 -17.19 12.62 -9.77
N ARG A 47 -16.25 12.53 -8.83
CA ARG A 47 -15.98 13.59 -7.84
C ARG A 47 -15.57 14.89 -8.50
N LEU A 48 -14.64 14.86 -9.45
CA LEU A 48 -14.17 16.05 -10.16
C LEU A 48 -15.32 16.72 -10.92
N LYS A 49 -16.12 15.95 -11.66
CA LYS A 49 -17.30 16.48 -12.35
C LYS A 49 -18.34 17.05 -11.37
N GLN A 50 -18.54 16.42 -10.21
CA GLN A 50 -19.48 16.90 -9.20
C GLN A 50 -19.01 18.19 -8.52
N THR A 51 -17.72 18.28 -8.20
CA THR A 51 -17.11 19.44 -7.54
C THR A 51 -16.99 20.63 -8.49
N TYR A 52 -16.57 20.41 -9.73
CA TYR A 52 -16.25 21.49 -10.67
C TYR A 52 -17.32 21.73 -11.74
N LYS A 53 -18.28 20.81 -11.95
CA LYS A 53 -19.42 20.92 -12.89
C LYS A 53 -19.05 21.63 -14.21
N LYS A 54 -19.43 22.91 -14.34
CA LYS A 54 -19.16 23.81 -15.49
C LYS A 54 -18.36 25.07 -15.08
N ARG A 55 -17.78 25.10 -13.88
CA ARG A 55 -16.96 26.25 -13.45
C ARG A 55 -15.67 26.25 -14.25
N VAL A 56 -15.49 27.31 -15.05
CA VAL A 56 -14.19 27.63 -15.63
C VAL A 56 -13.29 28.03 -14.46
N LEU A 57 -12.26 27.22 -14.19
CA LEU A 57 -11.25 27.58 -13.22
C LEU A 57 -10.44 28.74 -13.81
N PRO A 58 -10.25 29.85 -13.08
CA PRO A 58 -9.38 30.91 -13.55
C PRO A 58 -7.94 30.37 -13.64
N ASP A 59 -7.23 30.69 -14.72
CA ASP A 59 -5.83 30.24 -14.97
C ASP A 59 -4.86 30.62 -13.84
N SER A 60 -5.23 31.61 -13.03
CA SER A 60 -4.47 32.08 -11.89
C SER A 60 -5.35 32.15 -10.64
N ALA A 61 -5.72 30.99 -10.09
CA ALA A 61 -6.21 30.96 -8.72
C ALA A 61 -5.04 31.31 -7.78
N ARG A 62 -5.15 32.42 -7.04
CA ARG A 62 -4.20 32.80 -6.00
C ARG A 62 -4.28 31.72 -4.92
N ILE A 63 -3.28 30.83 -4.86
CA ILE A 63 -3.19 29.82 -3.79
C ILE A 63 -3.02 30.61 -2.49
N LEU A 64 -4.10 30.79 -1.74
CA LEU A 64 -4.05 31.31 -0.39
C LEU A 64 -3.39 30.23 0.46
N ASN A 65 -2.19 30.54 0.91
CA ASN A 65 -1.33 29.69 1.73
C ASN A 65 -1.84 29.65 3.19
N GLU A 66 -3.15 29.53 3.39
CA GLU A 66 -3.83 29.59 4.70
C GLU A 66 -3.55 28.36 5.58
N LEU A 67 -2.86 27.35 5.05
CA LEU A 67 -2.42 26.15 5.79
C LEU A 67 -0.97 26.24 6.30
N ARG A 68 -0.31 27.40 6.13
CA ARG A 68 1.02 27.69 6.67
C ARG A 68 0.94 28.54 7.94
N GLU A 69 0.04 28.22 8.85
CA GLU A 69 0.16 28.70 10.24
C GLU A 69 0.61 27.55 11.14
N ASP A 70 1.76 27.79 11.79
CA ASP A 70 2.21 27.25 13.06
C ASP A 70 2.69 25.80 13.17
N ARG A 71 3.92 25.58 12.68
CA ARG A 71 4.88 24.70 13.36
C ARG A 71 6.26 25.35 13.43
N PHE A 72 6.43 26.27 14.38
CA PHE A 72 7.73 26.59 14.97
C PHE A 72 7.57 26.61 16.49
#